data_AF-A0A9E1PU83-F1
#
_entry.id   AF-A0A9E1PU83-F1
#
_cell.length_a   1.000
_cell.length_b   1.000
_cell.length_c   1.000
_cell.angle_alpha   90.00
_cell.angle_beta   90.00
_cell.angle_gamma   90.00
#
_symmetry.space_group_name_H-M   'P 1'
#
loop_
_entity.id
_entity.type
_entity.pdbx_description
1 polymer ?
#
loop_
_entity_poly.entity_id
_entity_poly.type
_entity_poly.pdbx_seq_one_letter_code
_entity_poly.pdbx_strand_id
1 'polypeptide(L)' 'MGHQHATGEELHTTVGRRLRAAQMRYSRSRHAVVEVLAAAARPLTLPEVLSAGQQQDLAQSSAYR' A
#
# COMPACT_ATOMS: atom_id res chain seq x y z
N MET A 1 5.44 10.09 -21.42
CA MET A 1 5.66 8.97 -20.48
C MET A 1 5.87 9.52 -19.06
N GLY A 2 4.82 10.05 -18.41
CA GLY A 2 4.97 10.75 -17.11
C GLY A 2 3.74 10.74 -16.20
N HIS A 3 2.62 10.12 -16.61
CA HIS A 3 1.37 10.15 -15.85
C HIS A 3 1.25 9.06 -14.76
N GLN A 4 2.06 7.99 -14.81
CA GLN A 4 1.94 6.86 -13.86
C GLN A 4 2.60 7.14 -12.50
N HIS A 5 3.70 7.91 -12.46
CA HIS A 5 4.34 8.30 -11.19
C HIS A 5 3.54 9.37 -10.44
N ALA A 6 2.96 10.33 -11.16
CA ALA A 6 2.11 11.36 -10.56
C ALA A 6 0.90 10.76 -9.84
N THR A 7 0.26 9.74 -10.43
CA THR A 7 -0.88 9.05 -9.79
C THR A 7 -0.47 8.26 -8.54
N GLY A 8 0.73 7.65 -8.52
CA GLY A 8 1.23 6.93 -7.35
C GLY A 8 1.56 7.87 -6.18
N GLU A 9 2.24 8.98 -6.45
CA GLU A 9 2.57 9.97 -5.42
C GLU A 9 1.31 10.67 -4.88
N GLU A 10 0.34 11.00 -5.75
CA GLU A 10 -0.95 11.54 -5.34
C GLU A 10 -1.77 10.55 -4.50
N LEU A 11 -1.70 9.26 -4.82
CA LEU A 11 -2.33 8.18 -4.06
C LEU A 11 -1.73 8.12 -2.64
N HIS A 12 -0.41 8.05 -2.51
CA HIS A 12 0.27 8.00 -1.21
C HIS A 12 0.02 9.25 -0.37
N THR A 13 0.01 10.43 -1.00
CA THR A 13 -0.35 11.69 -0.35
C THR A 13 -1.78 11.65 0.18
N THR A 14 -2.71 11.14 -0.61
CA THR A 14 -4.13 11.03 -0.24
C THR A 14 -4.34 10.03 0.91
N VAL A 15 -3.71 8.86 0.84
CA VAL A 15 -3.76 7.86 1.91
C VAL A 15 -3.15 8.42 3.19
N GLY A 16 -1.97 9.04 3.11
CA GLY A 16 -1.28 9.65 4.25
C GLY A 16 -2.14 10.72 4.94
N ARG A 17 -2.79 11.59 4.17
CA ARG A 17 -3.72 12.59 4.68
C ARG A 17 -4.91 11.96 5.41
N ARG A 18 -5.52 10.92 4.83
CA ARG A 18 -6.65 10.20 5.44
C ARG A 18 -6.27 9.48 6.73
N LEU A 19 -5.11 8.81 6.76
CA LEU A 19 -4.62 8.15 7.96
C LEU A 19 -4.29 9.15 9.07
N ARG A 20 -3.65 10.29 8.74
CA ARG A 20 -3.42 11.37 9.72
C ARG A 20 -4.72 11.91 10.31
N ALA A 21 -5.73 12.15 9.47
CA ALA A 21 -7.05 12.60 9.96
C ALA A 21 -7.66 11.60 10.96
N ALA A 22 -7.42 10.30 10.76
CA ALA A 22 -7.82 9.24 11.66
C ALA A 22 -6.84 8.97 12.82
N GLN A 23 -5.87 9.86 13.08
CA GLN A 23 -4.83 9.71 14.11
C GLN A 23 -3.98 8.43 13.96
N MET A 24 -3.86 7.92 12.73
CA MET A 24 -3.06 6.76 12.40
C MET A 24 -1.79 7.15 11.64
N ARG A 25 -0.71 6.42 11.88
CA ARG A 25 0.54 6.59 11.13
C ARG A 25 0.45 5.92 9.77
N TYR A 26 0.94 6.59 8.72
CA TYR A 26 1.22 5.95 7.44
C TYR A 26 2.63 5.35 7.47
N SER A 27 2.73 4.13 8.02
CA SER A 27 4.00 3.41 8.15
C SER A 27 4.47 2.80 6.83
N ARG A 28 5.74 2.35 6.80
CA ARG A 28 6.31 1.58 5.69
C ARG A 28 5.49 0.33 5.34
N SER A 29 4.98 -0.39 6.34
CA SER A 29 4.11 -1.56 6.11
C SER A 29 2.80 -1.18 5.41
N ARG A 30 2.15 -0.08 5.81
CA ARG A 30 0.94 0.41 5.16
C ARG A 30 1.20 0.94 3.76
N HIS A 31 2.37 1.56 3.54
CA HIS A 31 2.80 1.94 2.20
C HIS A 31 2.93 0.71 1.29
N ALA A 32 3.59 -0.35 1.77
CA ALA A 32 3.75 -1.59 1.02
C ALA A 32 2.40 -2.24 0.66
N VAL A 33 1.44 -2.26 1.60
CA VAL A 33 0.08 -2.77 1.32
C VAL A 33 -0.60 -1.94 0.22
N VAL A 34 -0.51 -0.61 0.27
CA VAL A 34 -1.11 0.27 -0.75
C VAL A 34 -0.48 0.03 -2.12
N GLU A 35 0.85 -0.11 -2.19
CA GLU A 35 1.55 -0.41 -3.44
C GLU A 35 1.09 -1.73 -4.06
N VAL A 36 1.01 -2.79 -3.25
CA VAL A 36 0.54 -4.11 -3.70
C VAL A 36 -0.88 -4.03 -4.24
N LEU A 37 -1.78 -3.35 -3.54
CA LEU A 37 -3.18 -3.23 -3.95
C LEU A 37 -3.37 -2.31 -5.16
N ALA A 38 -2.59 -1.23 -5.27
CA ALA A 38 -2.68 -0.30 -6.39
C ALA A 38 -2.14 -0.90 -7.70
N ALA A 39 -1.12 -1.76 -7.61
CA ALA A 39 -0.58 -2.49 -8.74
C ALA A 39 -1.49 -3.65 -9.20
N ALA A 40 -2.40 -4.12 -8.33
CA ALA A 40 -3.26 -5.24 -8.63
C ALA A 40 -4.45 -4.84 -9.52
N ALA A 41 -4.58 -5.48 -10.68
CA ALA A 41 -5.74 -5.30 -11.57
C ALA A 41 -6.98 -6.11 -11.16
N ARG A 42 -6.89 -6.89 -10.07
CA ARG A 42 -7.94 -7.78 -9.57
C ARG A 42 -7.89 -7.87 -8.03
N PRO A 43 -8.96 -8.31 -7.37
CA PRO A 43 -8.91 -8.68 -5.96
C PRO A 43 -7.82 -9.74 -5.71
N LEU A 44 -7.09 -9.56 -4.61
CA LEU A 44 -6.04 -10.47 -4.17
C LEU A 44 -6.47 -11.21 -2.91
N THR A 45 -6.10 -12.49 -2.84
CA THR A 45 -6.08 -13.25 -1.60
C THR A 45 -4.93 -12.81 -0.71
N LEU A 46 -5.00 -13.09 0.59
CA LEU A 46 -3.91 -12.74 1.50
C LEU A 46 -2.55 -13.36 1.09
N PRO A 47 -2.44 -14.65 0.71
CA PRO A 47 -1.18 -15.21 0.26
C PRO A 47 -0.60 -14.46 -0.95
N GLU A 48 -1.45 -14.00 -1.88
CA GLU A 48 -1.01 -13.19 -3.02
C GLU A 48 -0.51 -11.80 -2.58
N VAL A 49 -1.16 -11.17 -1.59
CA VAL A 49 -0.68 -9.88 -1.01
C VAL A 49 0.70 -10.05 -0.37
N LEU A 50 0.89 -11.12 0.41
CA LEU A 50 2.17 -11.37 1.08
C LEU A 50 3.27 -11.71 0.09
N SER A 51 2.96 -12.50 -0.94
CA SER A 51 3.90 -12.83 -2.00
C SER A 51 4.34 -11.60 -2.79
N ALA A 52 3.40 -10.72 -3.17
CA ALA A 52 3.70 -9.47 -3.87
C ALA A 52 4.47 -8.48 -2.98
N GLY A 53 4.20 -8.46 -1.67
CA GLY A 53 4.84 -7.59 -0.68
C GLY A 53 6.18 -8.10 -0.12
N GLN A 54 6.67 -9.25 -0.59
CA GLN A 54 7.93 -9.84 -0.07
C GLN A 54 9.13 -8.91 -0.25
N GLN A 55 9.18 -8.13 -1.35
CA GLN A 55 10.30 -7.21 -1.59
C GLN A 55 10.36 -6.06 -0.59
N GLN A 56 9.26 -5.78 0.10
CA GLN A 56 9.14 -4.74 1.12
C GLN A 56 9.13 -5.31 2.55
N ASP A 57 9.48 -6.60 2.72
CA ASP A 57 9.44 -7.33 4.00
C ASP A 57 8.09 -7.24 4.70
N LEU A 58 6.99 -7.30 3.94
CA LEU A 58 5.64 -7.20 4.49
C LEU A 58 5.27 -8.45 5.29
N ALA A 59 5.33 -8.35 6.62
CA ALA A 59 4.89 -9.41 7.51
C ALA A 59 3.36 -9.61 7.47
N GLN A 60 2.92 -10.88 7.61
CA GLN A 60 1.50 -11.25 7.62
C GLN A 60 0.68 -10.51 8.68
N SER A 61 1.20 -10.39 9.90
CA SER A 61 0.52 -9.66 10.99
C SER A 61 0.37 -8.17 10.70
N SER A 62 1.23 -7.60 9.85
CA SER A 62 1.14 -6.21 9.41
C SER A 62 0.16 -6.04 8.25
N ALA A 63 0.08 -6.99 7.32
CA ALA A 63 -0.88 -6.94 6.22
C ALA A 63 -2.35 -6.94 6.72
N TYR A 64 -2.61 -7.58 7.86
CA TYR A 64 -3.93 -7.57 8.51
C TYR A 64 -4.27 -6.28 9.29
N ARG A 65 -3.30 -5.40 9.61
CA ARG A 65 -3.46 -4.23 10.50
C ARG A 65 -3.44 -2.88 9.77
#